data_AF-A0A2V7B239-F1
#
_entry.id   AF-A0A2V7B239-F1
#
_cell.length_a   1.000
_cell.length_b   1.000
_cell.length_c   1.000
_cell.angle_alpha   90.00
_cell.angle_beta   90.00
_cell.angle_gamma   90.00
#
_symmetry.space_group_name_H-M   'P 1'
#
loop_
_entity.id
_entity.type
_entity.pdbx_description
1 polymer ?
#
loop_
_entity_poly.entity_id
_entity_poly.type
_entity_poly.pdbx_seq_one_letter_code
_entity_poly.pdbx_strand_id
1 'polypeptide(L)'
;MGRRHGALLLGARAVLAPSPDPETVFSLVAAERVTWIPAVPASVITWLNSPLRSRYDLTSIRTLAVGGSRLNPEPARSVLAELGPVLTQVFGHGRGPPLRHASDRSRRGRRRDAGAAGLTRRRDPRRGRRRPTGAGRK
;
A
#
# COMPACT_ATOMS: atom_id res chain seq x y z
N MET A 1 23.32 9.39 8.31
CA MET A 1 23.11 8.00 8.78
C MET A 1 21.86 7.45 8.10
N GLY A 2 22.03 6.68 7.01
CA GLY A 2 20.93 6.25 6.14
C GLY A 2 20.03 5.22 6.81
N ARG A 3 18.75 5.54 6.98
CA ARG A 3 17.76 4.59 7.50
C ARG A 3 17.54 3.51 6.45
N ARG A 4 18.07 2.32 6.69
CA ARG A 4 17.82 1.14 5.86
C ARG A 4 16.35 0.75 6.01
N HIS A 5 15.58 0.81 4.93
CA HIS A 5 14.19 0.37 4.95
C HIS A 5 14.17 -1.16 5.11
N GLY A 6 13.64 -1.66 6.24
CA GLY A 6 13.66 -3.10 6.57
C GLY A 6 13.05 -4.01 5.49
N ALA A 7 12.13 -3.49 4.67
CA ALA A 7 11.59 -4.21 3.52
C ALA A 7 12.67 -4.55 2.47
N LEU A 8 13.59 -3.63 2.17
CA LEU A 8 14.67 -3.84 1.20
C LEU A 8 15.65 -4.90 1.69
N LEU A 9 15.94 -4.92 2.99
CA LEU A 9 16.81 -5.93 3.60
C LEU A 9 16.22 -7.35 3.55
N LEU A 10 14.89 -7.46 3.43
CA LEU A 10 14.19 -8.74 3.26
C LEU A 10 14.00 -9.14 1.78
N GLY A 11 14.71 -8.49 0.86
CA GLY A 11 14.62 -8.75 -0.58
C GLY A 11 13.33 -8.23 -1.23
N ALA A 12 12.64 -7.26 -0.62
CA ALA A 12 11.56 -6.55 -1.28
C ALA A 12 12.10 -5.61 -2.36
N ARG A 13 11.32 -5.42 -3.43
CA ARG A 13 11.62 -4.45 -4.49
C ARG A 13 10.84 -3.16 -4.22
N ALA A 14 11.55 -2.05 -4.16
CA ALA A 14 10.92 -0.73 -4.19
C ALA A 14 10.62 -0.33 -5.64
N VAL A 15 9.43 0.20 -5.85
CA VAL A 15 8.98 0.80 -7.11
C VAL A 15 8.67 2.26 -6.78
N LEU A 16 9.36 3.18 -7.44
CA LEU A 16 9.19 4.61 -7.19
C LEU A 16 8.23 5.17 -8.22
N ALA A 17 7.09 5.67 -7.76
CA ALA A 17 6.16 6.39 -8.63
C ALA A 17 6.64 7.84 -8.79
N PRO A 18 6.84 8.34 -10.03
CA PRO A 18 7.28 9.72 -10.26
C PRO A 18 6.23 10.74 -9.80
N SER A 19 4.96 10.34 -9.72
CA SER A 19 3.84 11.15 -9.30
C SER A 19 2.77 10.30 -8.58
N PRO A 20 1.97 10.89 -7.67
CA PRO A 20 0.93 10.17 -6.94
C PRO A 20 -0.42 10.12 -7.67
N ASP A 21 -0.48 10.48 -8.96
CA ASP A 21 -1.72 10.46 -9.73
C ASP A 21 -2.22 9.02 -9.99
N PRO A 22 -3.52 8.84 -10.23
CA PRO A 22 -4.10 7.51 -10.42
C PRO A 22 -3.50 6.71 -11.57
N GLU A 23 -3.22 7.33 -12.72
CA GLU A 23 -2.75 6.62 -13.91
C GLU A 23 -1.35 6.05 -13.69
N THR A 24 -0.45 6.87 -13.16
CA THR A 24 0.92 6.46 -12.81
C THR A 24 0.91 5.36 -11.76
N VAL A 25 0.14 5.53 -10.67
CA VAL A 25 0.15 4.55 -9.57
C VAL A 25 -0.51 3.24 -10.00
N PHE A 26 -1.66 3.27 -10.68
CA PHE A 26 -2.38 2.06 -11.05
C PHE A 26 -1.65 1.25 -12.13
N SER A 27 -1.03 1.92 -13.10
CA SER A 27 -0.19 1.25 -14.10
C SER A 27 1.00 0.54 -13.46
N LEU A 28 1.69 1.19 -12.52
CA LEU A 28 2.79 0.58 -11.77
C LEU A 28 2.32 -0.58 -10.89
N VAL A 29 1.16 -0.48 -10.25
CA VAL A 29 0.58 -1.57 -9.46
C VAL A 29 0.33 -2.79 -10.34
N ALA A 30 -0.29 -2.61 -11.50
CA ALA A 30 -0.60 -3.70 -12.44
C ALA A 30 0.69 -4.33 -13.02
N ALA A 31 1.64 -3.51 -13.48
CA ALA A 31 2.88 -3.96 -14.09
C ALA A 31 3.81 -4.67 -13.09
N GLU A 32 3.96 -4.10 -11.90
CA GLU A 32 4.94 -4.58 -10.91
C GLU A 32 4.32 -5.50 -9.84
N ARG A 33 3.00 -5.69 -9.87
CA ARG A 33 2.24 -6.46 -8.88
C ARG A 33 2.52 -5.97 -7.45
N VAL A 34 2.39 -4.66 -7.25
CA VAL A 34 2.69 -3.99 -5.98
C VAL A 34 1.78 -4.52 -4.87
N THR A 35 2.38 -4.89 -3.73
CA THR A 35 1.64 -5.48 -2.61
C THR A 35 1.41 -4.51 -1.45
N TRP A 36 2.22 -3.46 -1.35
CA TRP A 36 2.18 -2.50 -0.26
C TRP A 36 2.36 -1.07 -0.79
N ILE A 37 1.42 -0.19 -0.43
CA ILE A 37 1.35 1.20 -0.88
C ILE A 37 1.25 2.11 0.35
N PRO A 38 2.26 2.94 0.67
CA PRO A 38 2.11 4.06 1.56
C PRO A 38 1.47 5.24 0.82
N ALA A 39 0.46 5.85 1.41
CA ALA A 39 -0.25 6.98 0.83
C ALA A 39 -0.65 7.99 1.92
N VAL A 40 -0.96 9.21 1.47
CA VAL A 40 -1.66 10.20 2.30
C VAL A 40 -3.15 10.21 1.96
N PRO A 41 -4.03 10.66 2.87
CA PRO A 41 -5.48 10.68 2.61
C PRO A 41 -5.89 11.38 1.31
N ALA A 42 -5.21 12.48 0.94
CA ALA A 42 -5.50 13.20 -0.30
C ALA A 42 -5.35 12.32 -1.54
N SER A 43 -4.26 11.55 -1.64
CA SER A 43 -4.03 10.63 -2.76
C SER A 43 -5.09 9.54 -2.80
N VAL A 44 -5.45 8.96 -1.66
CA VAL A 44 -6.49 7.92 -1.58
C VAL A 44 -7.83 8.42 -2.08
N ILE A 45 -8.24 9.64 -1.68
CA ILE A 45 -9.49 10.25 -2.15
C ILE A 45 -9.43 10.47 -3.67
N THR A 46 -8.33 10.99 -4.20
CA THR A 46 -8.15 11.15 -5.65
C THR A 46 -8.26 9.82 -6.39
N TRP A 47 -7.68 8.75 -5.84
CA TRP A 47 -7.76 7.41 -6.42
C TRP A 47 -9.19 6.85 -6.40
N LEU A 48 -9.93 7.04 -5.30
CA LEU A 48 -11.34 6.65 -5.15
C LEU A 48 -12.30 7.43 -6.06
N ASN A 49 -11.90 8.60 -6.54
CA ASN A 49 -12.70 9.38 -7.49
C ASN A 49 -12.29 9.14 -8.95
N SER A 50 -11.21 8.40 -9.20
CA SER A 50 -10.71 8.17 -10.56
C SER A 50 -11.45 7.03 -11.26
N PRO A 51 -11.98 7.24 -12.48
CA PRO A 51 -12.60 6.17 -13.26
C PRO A 51 -11.56 5.13 -13.75
N LEU A 52 -10.26 5.41 -13.62
CA LEU A 52 -9.20 4.53 -14.08
C LEU A 52 -9.07 3.26 -13.23
N ARG A 53 -9.65 3.20 -12.03
CA ARG A 53 -9.56 2.02 -11.15
C ARG A 53 -10.04 0.74 -11.82
N SER A 54 -11.10 0.81 -12.62
CA SER A 54 -11.66 -0.35 -13.33
C SER A 54 -10.82 -0.80 -14.53
N ARG A 55 -9.84 0.01 -14.95
CA ARG A 55 -8.98 -0.29 -16.11
C ARG A 55 -7.72 -1.07 -15.76
N TYR A 56 -7.36 -1.16 -14.48
CA TYR A 56 -6.11 -1.80 -14.03
C TYR A 56 -6.37 -2.92 -13.02
N ASP A 57 -5.56 -3.97 -13.06
CA ASP A 57 -5.58 -5.03 -12.05
C ASP A 57 -4.92 -4.55 -10.75
N LEU A 58 -5.74 -4.16 -9.78
CA LEU A 58 -5.30 -3.72 -8.45
C LEU A 58 -5.34 -4.85 -7.40
N THR A 59 -5.65 -6.09 -7.79
CA THR A 59 -5.84 -7.22 -6.86
C THR A 59 -4.55 -7.67 -6.15
N SER A 60 -3.39 -7.23 -6.65
CA SER A 60 -2.10 -7.50 -6.02
C SER A 60 -1.88 -6.72 -4.72
N ILE A 61 -2.63 -5.64 -4.50
CA ILE A 61 -2.55 -4.83 -3.28
C ILE A 61 -3.01 -5.65 -2.09
N ARG A 62 -2.14 -5.77 -1.08
CA ARG A 62 -2.45 -6.42 0.19
C ARG A 62 -2.56 -5.41 1.33
N THR A 63 -1.93 -4.26 1.16
CA THR A 63 -1.90 -3.22 2.19
C THR A 63 -1.81 -1.84 1.56
N LEU A 64 -2.79 -1.00 1.86
CA LEU A 64 -2.79 0.43 1.62
C LEU A 64 -2.58 1.13 2.98
N ALA A 65 -1.34 1.52 3.25
CA ALA A 65 -0.94 2.17 4.48
C ALA A 65 -1.16 3.69 4.38
N VAL A 66 -2.18 4.22 5.06
CA VAL A 66 -2.55 5.63 5.00
C VAL A 66 -2.03 6.38 6.23
N GLY A 67 -1.14 7.35 6.02
CA GLY A 67 -0.50 8.13 7.08
C GLY A 67 -0.54 9.64 6.85
N GLY A 68 0.14 10.40 7.71
CA GLY A 68 0.23 11.86 7.61
C GLY A 68 -0.98 12.62 8.17
N SER A 69 -2.18 12.06 8.07
CA SER A 69 -3.36 12.50 8.84
C SER A 69 -4.41 11.39 8.91
N ARG A 70 -5.46 11.60 9.72
CA ARG A 70 -6.56 10.64 9.85
C ARG A 70 -7.37 10.60 8.56
N LEU A 71 -7.57 9.41 7.99
CA LEU A 71 -8.55 9.21 6.92
C LEU A 71 -9.96 9.23 7.52
N ASN A 72 -10.86 10.02 6.93
CA ASN A 72 -12.25 10.09 7.40
C ASN A 72 -12.97 8.73 7.22
N PRO A 73 -14.01 8.42 8.01
CA PRO A 73 -14.71 7.15 7.94
C PRO A 73 -15.35 6.86 6.57
N GLU A 74 -15.86 7.89 5.90
CA GLU A 74 -16.55 7.73 4.61
C GLU A 74 -15.58 7.27 3.50
N PRO A 75 -14.45 7.94 3.22
CA PRO A 75 -13.47 7.42 2.27
C PRO A 75 -12.88 6.07 2.68
N ALA A 76 -12.72 5.81 3.98
CA ALA A 76 -12.22 4.53 4.48
C ALA A 76 -13.19 3.37 4.14
N ARG A 77 -14.50 3.58 4.25
CA ARG A 77 -15.52 2.59 3.84
C ARG A 77 -15.46 2.36 2.33
N SER A 78 -15.29 3.42 1.55
CA SER A 78 -15.16 3.33 0.09
C SER A 78 -13.91 2.54 -0.32
N VAL A 79 -12.76 2.73 0.36
CA VAL A 79 -11.58 1.85 0.16
C VAL A 79 -11.93 0.40 0.41
N LEU A 80 -12.60 0.09 1.52
CA LEU A 80 -12.91 -1.29 1.89
C LEU A 80 -13.90 -1.95 0.92
N ALA A 81 -14.87 -1.19 0.41
CA ALA A 81 -15.84 -1.66 -0.57
C ALA A 81 -15.18 -1.92 -1.94
N GLU A 82 -14.30 -1.02 -2.37
CA GLU A 82 -13.75 -1.01 -3.74
C GLU A 82 -12.47 -1.83 -3.89
N LEU A 83 -11.59 -1.79 -2.89
CA LEU A 83 -10.26 -2.43 -2.90
C LEU A 83 -10.15 -3.59 -1.92
N GLY A 84 -11.21 -3.87 -1.15
CA GLY A 84 -11.23 -4.93 -0.14
C GLY A 84 -10.51 -4.56 1.17
N PRO A 85 -10.27 -5.54 2.06
CA PRO A 85 -9.74 -5.32 3.42
C PRO A 85 -8.22 -5.04 3.43
N VAL A 86 -7.78 -4.07 2.63
CA VAL A 86 -6.37 -3.70 2.46
C VAL A 86 -5.97 -2.46 3.26
N LEU A 87 -6.94 -1.69 3.78
CA LEU A 87 -6.67 -0.41 4.45
C LEU A 87 -5.97 -0.59 5.80
N THR A 88 -4.84 0.08 5.99
CA THR A 88 -4.14 0.20 7.28
C THR A 88 -3.90 1.67 7.59
N GLN A 89 -4.48 2.19 8.67
CA GLN A 89 -4.18 3.54 9.11
C GLN A 89 -2.87 3.55 9.92
N VAL A 90 -1.92 4.40 9.52
CA VAL A 90 -0.64 4.59 10.20
C VAL A 90 -0.66 5.94 10.89
N PHE A 91 -0.80 5.94 12.22
CA PHE A 91 -0.71 7.17 13.01
C PHE A 91 0.75 7.47 13.34
N GLY A 92 1.25 8.58 12.81
CA GLY A 92 2.42 9.23 13.37
C GLY A 92 1.96 10.18 14.47
N HIS A 93 2.11 9.80 15.73
CA HIS A 93 2.17 10.76 16.83
C HIS A 93 3.61 10.83 17.30
N GLY A 94 4.08 12.00 17.73
CA GLY A 94 5.38 12.12 18.37
C GLY A 94 5.51 11.07 19.48
N ARG A 95 6.62 10.32 19.46
CA ARG A 95 7.08 9.40 20.50
C ARG A 95 6.10 8.27 20.89
N GLY A 96 5.66 7.43 19.95
CA GLY A 96 5.03 6.14 20.26
C GLY A 96 5.01 5.14 19.09
N PRO A 97 5.08 3.82 19.34
CA PRO A 97 4.98 2.81 18.28
C PRO A 97 3.58 2.81 17.62
N PRO A 98 3.47 2.41 16.33
CA PRO A 98 2.20 2.44 15.61
C PRO A 98 1.20 1.47 16.25
N LEU A 99 0.21 2.02 16.94
CA LEU A 99 -0.94 1.27 17.43
C LEU A 99 -1.86 0.93 16.25
N ARG A 100 -2.05 -0.38 16.00
CA ARG A 100 -3.20 -0.87 15.23
C ARG A 100 -4.43 -0.67 16.12
N HIS A 101 -5.33 0.23 15.77
CA HIS A 101 -6.56 0.41 16.53
C HIS A 101 -7.79 0.37 15.61
N ALA A 102 -8.71 -0.51 15.99
CA ALA A 102 -10.10 -0.51 15.56
C ALA A 102 -10.78 0.82 15.95
N SER A 103 -11.80 1.18 15.17
CA SER A 103 -12.63 2.38 15.21
C SER A 103 -12.92 2.97 16.60
N ASP A 104 -12.56 4.24 16.83
CA ASP A 104 -13.49 5.35 17.14
C ASP A 104 -12.75 6.69 17.47
N ARG A 105 -13.48 7.80 17.20
CA ARG A 105 -13.48 9.20 17.69
C ARG A 105 -12.28 10.18 17.57
N SER A 106 -12.58 11.24 16.80
CA SER A 106 -12.24 12.68 16.87
C SER A 106 -10.86 13.18 17.34
N ARG A 107 -10.17 13.97 16.48
CA ARG A 107 -9.77 15.38 16.73
C ARG A 107 -8.96 15.97 15.55
N ARG A 108 -9.12 17.28 15.34
CA ARG A 108 -8.77 18.09 14.15
C ARG A 108 -7.27 18.34 13.95
N GLY A 109 -6.87 18.37 12.68
CA GLY A 109 -6.08 19.45 12.08
C GLY A 109 -4.54 19.33 12.05
N ARG A 110 -3.96 19.11 10.85
CA ARG A 110 -3.29 20.14 10.00
C ARG A 110 -2.56 19.46 8.84
N ARG A 111 -2.70 20.06 7.66
CA ARG A 111 -2.17 19.62 6.37
C ARG A 111 -0.69 20.01 6.25
N ARG A 112 0.14 19.12 5.71
CA ARG A 112 1.37 19.43 4.99
C ARG A 112 1.53 18.46 3.82
N ASP A 113 2.02 19.00 2.73
CA ASP A 113 2.12 18.41 1.41
C ASP A 113 3.02 17.16 1.38
N ALA A 114 2.67 16.18 0.55
CA ALA A 114 3.47 15.00 0.30
C ALA A 114 3.43 14.62 -1.19
N GLY A 115 4.50 14.95 -1.90
CA GLY A 115 4.85 14.38 -3.20
C GLY A 115 5.71 13.12 -3.01
N ALA A 116 5.53 12.15 -3.91
CA ALA A 116 6.11 10.81 -4.01
C ALA A 116 5.50 9.72 -3.09
N ALA A 117 4.83 8.76 -3.73
CA ALA A 117 4.36 7.51 -3.11
C ALA A 117 5.40 6.40 -3.34
N GLY A 118 6.01 5.88 -2.28
CA GLY A 118 6.99 4.80 -2.37
C GLY A 118 6.32 3.43 -2.40
N LEU A 119 6.17 2.79 -3.56
CA LEU A 119 5.50 1.50 -3.70
C LEU A 119 6.46 0.35 -3.37
N THR A 120 5.98 -0.72 -2.73
CA THR A 120 6.82 -1.89 -2.43
C THR A 120 6.16 -3.21 -2.87
N ARG A 121 6.93 -4.02 -3.60
CA ARG A 121 6.61 -5.40 -3.92
C ARG A 121 7.36 -6.32 -2.98
N ARG A 122 6.65 -7.01 -2.08
CA ARG A 122 7.23 -8.08 -1.26
C ARG A 122 7.14 -9.39 -2.01
N ARG A 123 8.25 -10.12 -2.12
CA ARG A 123 8.25 -11.48 -2.69
C ARG A 123 7.44 -12.39 -1.77
N ASP A 124 6.46 -13.09 -2.33
CA ASP A 124 5.67 -14.08 -1.59
C ASP A 124 6.56 -15.30 -1.28
N PRO A 125 6.79 -15.66 0.00
CA PRO A 125 7.60 -16.82 0.34
C PRO A 125 6.98 -18.16 -0.12
N ARG A 126 5.70 -18.19 -0.50
CA ARG A 126 5.02 -19.42 -0.96
C ARG A 126 5.30 -19.82 -2.40
N ARG A 127 5.97 -18.96 -3.21
CA ARG A 127 6.17 -19.20 -4.65
C ARG A 127 7.60 -19.63 -5.02
N GLY A 128 8.33 -20.24 -4.08
CA GLY A 128 9.75 -20.58 -4.23
C GLY A 128 10.12 -22.07 -4.17
N ARG A 129 9.21 -23.01 -3.86
CA ARG A 129 9.52 -24.44 -3.93
C ARG A 129 8.89 -25.05 -5.18
N ARG A 130 9.64 -25.03 -6.29
CA ARG A 130 9.45 -26.05 -7.33
C ARG A 130 9.79 -27.39 -6.69
N ARG A 131 8.81 -28.30 -6.60
CA ARG A 131 9.08 -29.72 -6.35
C ARG A 131 9.93 -30.24 -7.52
N PRO A 132 11.04 -30.96 -7.29
CA PRO A 132 11.61 -31.77 -8.36
C PRO A 132 10.59 -32.87 -8.70
N THR A 133 10.11 -32.85 -9.93
CA THR A 133 9.30 -33.89 -10.58
C THR A 133 10.21 -34.99 -11.12
N GLY A 134 9.91 -36.23 -10.73
CA GLY A 134 10.33 -37.49 -11.38
C GLY A 134 11.79 -37.91 -11.13
N ALA A 135 12.22 -39.15 -11.28
CA ALA A 135 11.61 -40.47 -11.52
C ALA A 135 12.82 -41.40 -11.66
N GLY A 136 12.78 -42.65 -11.19
CA GLY A 136 13.86 -43.59 -11.51
C GLY A 136 13.88 -44.86 -10.67
N ARG A 137 13.24 -45.90 -11.19
CA ARG A 137 13.31 -47.30 -10.75
C ARG A 137 14.76 -47.81 -10.66
N LYS A 138 15.07 -48.58 -9.63
CA LYS A 138 15.24 -50.05 -9.68
C LYS A 138 15.31 -50.59 -8.26
#